data_AF-A0A931RG25-F1
#
_entry.id   AF-A0A931RG25-F1
#
_cell.length_a   1.000
_cell.length_b   1.000
_cell.length_c   1.000
_cell.angle_alpha   90.00
_cell.angle_beta   90.00
_cell.angle_gamma   90.00
#
_symmetry.space_group_name_H-M   'P 1'
#
loop_
_entity.id
_entity.type
_entity.pdbx_description
1 polymer ?
#
loop_
_entity_poly.entity_id
_entity_poly.type
_entity_poly.pdbx_seq_one_letter_code
_entity_poly.pdbx_strand_id
1 'polypeptide(L)'
;MAYRPKDTQERIVHRLKIAKGHLEKVIKMVEDDCYCIDVLHQSQAVQKALRETDNLMLENHLKTCAMDAIGKGRKEEAVAEVIQVFKKMS
;
A
#
# COMPACT_ATOMS: atom_id res chain seq x y z
N MET A 1 3.06 -23.41 -8.72
CA MET A 1 1.80 -23.29 -7.96
C MET A 1 1.39 -21.82 -7.94
N ALA A 2 0.19 -21.47 -8.39
CA ALA A 2 -0.26 -20.07 -8.39
C ALA A 2 -0.54 -19.60 -6.96
N TYR A 3 -0.08 -18.39 -6.59
CA TYR A 3 -0.39 -17.78 -5.30
C TYR A 3 -1.91 -17.51 -5.19
N ARG A 4 -2.52 -17.91 -4.07
CA ARG A 4 -3.95 -17.69 -3.81
C ARG A 4 -4.14 -17.25 -2.35
N PRO A 5 -4.39 -15.95 -2.08
CA PRO A 5 -4.61 -15.46 -0.72
C PRO A 5 -5.92 -15.99 -0.14
N LYS A 6 -5.93 -16.29 1.15
CA LYS A 6 -7.11 -16.71 1.92
C LYS A 6 -7.99 -15.53 2.30
N ASP A 7 -7.38 -14.38 2.57
CA ASP A 7 -8.07 -13.16 2.95
C ASP A 7 -7.32 -11.91 2.44
N THR A 8 -7.93 -10.73 2.64
CA THR A 8 -7.35 -9.46 2.22
C THR A 8 -6.06 -9.14 2.97
N GLN A 9 -5.94 -9.54 4.24
CA GLN A 9 -4.74 -9.32 5.06
C GLN A 9 -3.54 -10.08 4.49
N GLU A 10 -3.69 -11.35 4.15
CA GLU A 10 -2.64 -12.16 3.52
C GLU A 10 -2.21 -11.55 2.18
N ARG A 11 -3.18 -11.09 1.37
CA ARG A 11 -2.90 -10.41 0.10
C ARG A 11 -2.09 -9.13 0.30
N ILE A 12 -2.45 -8.32 1.28
CA ILE A 12 -1.72 -7.09 1.63
C ILE A 12 -0.28 -7.42 2.06
N VAL A 13 -0.11 -8.35 3.00
CA VAL A 13 1.21 -8.76 3.50
C VAL A 13 2.09 -9.29 2.37
N HIS A 14 1.53 -10.08 1.46
CA HIS A 14 2.26 -10.59 0.30
C HIS A 14 2.76 -9.45 -0.61
N ARG A 15 1.92 -8.45 -0.91
CA ARG A 15 2.33 -7.28 -1.71
C ARG A 15 3.39 -6.45 -1.03
N LEU A 16 3.29 -6.24 0.29
CA LEU A 16 4.32 -5.55 1.08
C LEU A 16 5.66 -6.31 1.04
N LYS A 17 5.66 -7.64 1.11
CA LYS A 17 6.89 -8.45 0.97
C LYS A 17 7.54 -8.29 -0.41
N ILE A 18 6.73 -8.19 -1.48
CA ILE A 18 7.25 -7.91 -2.83
C ILE A 18 7.85 -6.50 -2.89
N ALA A 19 7.14 -5.49 -2.38
CA ALA A 19 7.63 -4.12 -2.34
C ALA A 19 8.95 -3.99 -1.53
N LYS A 20 9.06 -4.73 -0.41
CA LYS A 20 10.29 -4.84 0.37
C LYS A 20 11.46 -5.37 -0.48
N GLY A 21 11.27 -6.48 -1.20
CA GLY A 21 12.32 -7.02 -2.07
C GLY A 21 12.73 -6.07 -3.20
N HIS A 22 11.77 -5.31 -3.76
CA HIS A 22 12.08 -4.28 -4.74
C HIS A 22 12.89 -3.12 -4.11
N LEU A 23 12.56 -2.72 -2.89
CA LEU A 23 13.31 -1.69 -2.16
C LEU A 23 14.73 -2.14 -1.82
N GLU A 24 14.91 -3.39 -1.39
CA GLU A 24 16.24 -3.99 -1.17
C GLU A 24 17.09 -3.93 -2.45
N LYS A 25 16.48 -4.18 -3.62
CA LYS A 25 17.16 -4.02 -4.90
C LYS A 25 17.57 -2.57 -5.17
N VAL A 26 16.69 -1.59 -4.89
CA VAL A 26 17.02 -0.16 -5.06
C VAL A 26 18.22 0.22 -4.20
N ILE A 27 18.24 -0.21 -2.93
CA ILE A 27 19.36 0.04 -2.01
C ILE A 27 20.65 -0.50 -2.60
N LYS A 28 20.64 -1.77 -3.03
CA LYS A 28 21.81 -2.39 -3.65
C LYS A 28 22.28 -1.65 -4.91
N MET A 29 21.37 -1.20 -5.76
CA MET A 29 21.74 -0.43 -6.95
C MET A 29 22.47 0.88 -6.61
N VAL A 30 22.10 1.52 -5.50
CA VAL A 30 22.79 2.72 -5.00
C VAL A 30 24.16 2.36 -4.43
N GLU A 31 24.26 1.29 -3.65
CA GLU A 31 25.53 0.79 -3.09
C GLU A 31 26.53 0.39 -4.19
N ASP A 32 26.03 -0.16 -5.29
CA ASP A 32 26.82 -0.60 -6.45
C ASP A 32 27.11 0.54 -7.46
N ASP A 33 26.81 1.81 -7.13
CA ASP A 33 26.98 3.00 -7.98
C ASP A 33 26.36 2.86 -9.38
N CYS A 34 25.17 2.24 -9.45
CA CYS A 34 24.44 2.05 -10.70
C CYS A 34 23.95 3.38 -11.30
N TYR A 35 23.68 3.38 -12.60
CA TYR A 35 23.21 4.56 -13.31
C TYR A 35 21.94 5.15 -12.71
N CYS A 36 21.99 6.45 -12.37
CA CYS A 36 20.96 7.13 -11.58
C CYS A 36 19.55 7.01 -12.18
N ILE A 37 19.40 7.04 -13.51
CA ILE A 37 18.10 6.94 -14.16
C ILE A 37 17.46 5.56 -13.92
N ASP A 38 18.25 4.49 -13.91
CA ASP A 38 17.74 3.14 -13.66
C ASP A 38 17.33 2.97 -12.19
N VAL A 39 18.10 3.55 -11.27
CA VAL A 39 17.74 3.62 -9.85
C VAL A 39 16.40 4.36 -9.66
N LEU A 40 16.22 5.50 -10.35
CA LEU A 40 14.99 6.27 -10.30
C LEU A 40 13.79 5.49 -10.83
N HIS A 41 13.92 4.80 -11.97
CA HIS A 41 12.86 3.94 -12.49
C HIS A 41 12.49 2.82 -11.51
N GLN A 42 13.49 2.18 -10.90
CA GLN A 42 13.24 1.11 -9.93
C GLN A 42 12.59 1.64 -8.65
N SER A 43 13.01 2.82 -8.18
CA SER A 43 12.38 3.53 -7.05
C SER A 43 10.92 3.89 -7.34
N GLN A 44 10.60 4.40 -8.53
CA GLN A 44 9.23 4.67 -8.96
C GLN A 44 8.36 3.41 -9.01
N ALA A 45 8.92 2.26 -9.39
CA ALA A 45 8.22 0.99 -9.34
C ALA A 45 7.87 0.56 -7.89
N VAL A 46 8.77 0.80 -6.92
CA VAL A 46 8.47 0.59 -5.48
C VAL A 46 7.32 1.49 -5.04
N GLN A 47 7.39 2.80 -5.36
CA GLN A 47 6.32 3.74 -5.02
C GLN A 47 4.96 3.33 -5.60
N LYS A 48 4.93 2.87 -6.85
CA LYS A 48 3.70 2.37 -7.47
C LYS A 48 3.15 1.14 -6.74
N ALA A 49 4.01 0.18 -6.39
CA ALA A 49 3.61 -1.01 -5.66
C ALA A 49 3.02 -0.68 -4.27
N LEU A 50 3.61 0.31 -3.58
CA LEU A 50 3.10 0.81 -2.30
C LEU A 50 1.73 1.47 -2.48
N ARG A 51 1.58 2.40 -3.43
CA ARG A 51 0.29 3.06 -3.72
C ARG A 51 -0.82 2.05 -4.03
N GLU A 52 -0.53 1.03 -4.82
CA GLU A 52 -1.51 -0.01 -5.10
C GLU A 52 -1.88 -0.85 -3.87
N THR A 53 -0.94 -1.02 -2.94
CA THR A 53 -1.18 -1.73 -1.67
C THR A 53 -2.01 -0.87 -0.72
N ASP A 54 -1.73 0.43 -0.63
CA ASP A 54 -2.51 1.38 0.16
C ASP A 54 -3.97 1.45 -0.32
N ASN A 55 -4.19 1.47 -1.65
CA ASN A 55 -5.54 1.41 -2.21
C ASN A 55 -6.30 0.15 -1.79
N LEU A 56 -5.63 -1.00 -1.76
CA LEU A 56 -6.23 -2.27 -1.31
C LEU A 56 -6.54 -2.24 0.20
N MET A 57 -5.66 -1.66 1.01
CA MET A 57 -5.89 -1.46 2.46
C MET A 57 -7.10 -0.55 2.69
N LEU A 58 -7.18 0.57 1.96
CA LEU A 58 -8.27 1.53 2.05
C LEU A 58 -9.60 0.89 1.65
N GLU A 59 -9.64 0.13 0.55
CA GLU A 59 -10.84 -0.61 0.14
C GLU A 59 -11.31 -1.56 1.25
N ASN A 60 -10.38 -2.29 1.88
CA ASN A 60 -10.70 -3.19 2.97
C ASN A 60 -11.24 -2.45 4.20
N HIS A 61 -10.61 -1.33 4.58
CA HIS A 61 -11.04 -0.48 5.68
C HIS A 61 -12.46 0.06 5.45
N LEU A 62 -12.73 0.57 4.24
CA LEU A 62 -14.05 1.09 3.87
C LEU A 62 -15.14 0.02 3.97
N LYS A 63 -14.85 -1.22 3.57
CA LYS A 63 -15.81 -2.35 3.61
C LYS A 63 -16.03 -2.95 5.00
N THR A 64 -15.14 -2.68 5.95
CA THR A 64 -15.16 -3.34 7.27
C THR A 64 -15.33 -2.31 8.39
N CYS A 65 -14.24 -1.66 8.80
CA CYS A 65 -14.20 -0.71 9.92
C CYS A 65 -15.15 0.47 9.70
N ALA A 66 -15.13 1.09 8.52
CA ALA A 66 -15.96 2.26 8.24
C ALA A 66 -17.46 1.91 8.19
N MET A 67 -17.84 0.77 7.58
CA MET A 67 -19.23 0.32 7.56
C MET A 67 -19.75 0.00 8.96
N ASP A 68 -18.93 -0.65 9.80
CA ASP A 68 -19.29 -0.95 11.19
C ASP A 68 -19.46 0.34 12.03
N ALA A 69 -18.56 1.32 11.86
CA ALA A 69 -18.67 2.62 12.51
C ALA A 69 -19.96 3.36 12.13
N ILE A 70 -20.31 3.37 10.84
CA ILE A 70 -21.57 3.94 10.35
C ILE A 70 -22.78 3.22 10.96
N GLY A 71 -22.77 1.88 11.01
CA GLY A 71 -23.83 1.09 11.63
C GLY A 71 -24.00 1.38 13.14
N LYS A 72 -22.93 1.81 13.80
CA LYS A 72 -22.90 2.22 15.22
C LYS A 72 -23.19 3.71 15.44
N GLY A 73 -23.61 4.45 14.41
CA GLY A 73 -23.93 5.88 14.51
C GLY A 73 -22.72 6.80 14.57
N ARG A 74 -21.51 6.31 14.28
CA ARG A 74 -20.25 7.09 14.28
C ARG A 74 -19.85 7.50 12.86
N LYS A 75 -20.81 8.04 12.10
CA LYS A 75 -20.64 8.35 10.67
C LYS A 75 -19.62 9.46 10.44
N GLU A 76 -19.68 10.53 11.23
CA GLU A 76 -18.83 11.70 11.10
C GLU A 76 -17.36 11.35 11.33
N GLU A 77 -17.09 10.49 12.34
CA GLU A 77 -15.75 9.95 12.63
C GLU A 77 -15.21 9.16 11.44
N ALA A 78 -16.00 8.21 10.92
CA ALA A 78 -15.60 7.38 9.78
C ALA A 78 -15.31 8.22 8.51
N VAL A 79 -16.12 9.25 8.23
CA VAL A 79 -15.89 10.14 7.08
C VAL A 79 -14.63 11.00 7.29
N ALA A 80 -14.40 11.51 8.50
CA ALA A 80 -13.23 12.32 8.80
C ALA A 80 -11.92 11.52 8.65
N GLU A 81 -11.90 10.26 9.09
CA GLU A 81 -10.76 9.35 8.93
C GLU A 81 -10.38 9.17 7.46
N VAL A 82 -11.36 8.89 6.60
CA VAL A 82 -11.13 8.69 5.16
C VAL A 82 -10.60 9.98 4.51
N ILE A 83 -11.16 11.14 4.85
CA ILE A 83 -10.68 12.43 4.33
C ILE A 83 -9.21 12.68 4.72
N GLN A 84 -8.80 12.31 5.93
CA GLN A 84 -7.41 12.47 6.37
C GLN A 84 -6.43 11.60 5.56
N VAL A 85 -6.84 10.39 5.16
CA VAL A 85 -6.01 9.53 4.30
C VAL A 85 -5.80 10.19 2.93
N PHE A 86 -6.86 10.68 2.28
CA PHE A 86 -6.74 11.34 0.97
C PHE A 86 -5.90 12.62 1.00
N LYS A 87 -5.98 13.41 2.07
CA LYS A 87 -5.15 14.63 2.24
C LYS A 87 -3.65 14.33 2.33
N LYS A 88 -3.25 13.16 2.82
CA LYS A 88 -1.84 12.75 2.91
C LYS A 88 -1.31 12.13 1.61
N MET A 89 -2.19 11.76 0.69
CA MET A 89 -1.84 11.17 -0.61
C MET A 89 -1.68 12.22 -1.73
N SER A 90 -2.12 13.46 -1.48
CA SER A 90 -1.95 14.62 -2.36
C SER A 90 -0.65 15.36 -2.02
#